data_AF-A0A8X8YY24-F1
#
_entry.id   AF-A0A8X8YY24-F1
#
_cell.length_a   1.000
_cell.length_b   1.000
_cell.length_c   1.000
_cell.angle_alpha   90.00
_cell.angle_beta   90.00
_cell.angle_gamma   90.00
#
_symmetry.space_group_name_H-M   'P 1'
#
loop_
_entity.id
_entity.type
_entity.pdbx_description
1 polymer ?
#
loop_
_entity_poly.entity_id
_entity_poly.type
_entity_poly.pdbx_seq_one_letter_code
_entity_poly.pdbx_strand_id
1 'polypeptide(L)'
;MRDVPGRIYSSLDIDPNFAMMRRRYCPQTGGGDILSSLDELTPNVFDNNYFRNLQNGEILVGFRRRHDQNVSYRTINWWSWVK
;
A
#
# COMPACT_ATOMS: atom_id res chain seq x y z
N MET A 1 9.30 -0.66 11.65
CA MET A 1 8.53 -1.49 10.70
C MET A 1 9.54 -2.21 9.81
N ARG A 2 10.00 -3.39 10.21
CA ARG A 2 10.89 -4.25 9.38
C ARG A 2 9.97 -5.18 8.58
N ASP A 3 10.35 -5.54 7.35
CA ASP A 3 9.69 -6.54 6.45
C ASP A 3 9.08 -6.00 5.13
N VAL A 4 9.48 -4.80 4.68
CA VAL A 4 9.15 -4.32 3.32
C VAL A 4 9.72 -5.23 2.20
N PRO A 5 10.97 -5.75 2.29
CA PRO A 5 11.51 -6.63 1.25
C PRO A 5 10.75 -7.95 1.13
N GLY A 6 10.36 -8.56 2.25
CA GLY A 6 9.56 -9.80 2.22
C GLY A 6 8.26 -9.59 1.43
N ARG A 7 7.55 -8.49 1.68
CA ARG A 7 6.27 -8.22 1.02
C ARG A 7 6.41 -7.98 -0.49
N ILE A 8 7.38 -7.18 -0.93
CA ILE A 8 7.60 -6.85 -2.36
C ILE A 8 8.00 -8.06 -3.21
N TYR A 9 8.70 -9.02 -2.61
CA TYR A 9 9.26 -10.16 -3.35
C TYR A 9 8.45 -11.45 -3.21
N SER A 10 7.72 -11.65 -2.10
CA SER A 10 7.00 -12.91 -1.85
C SER A 10 5.48 -12.78 -1.62
N SER A 11 4.91 -11.57 -1.63
CA SER A 11 3.47 -11.40 -1.43
C SER A 11 2.70 -11.61 -2.73
N LEU A 12 1.64 -12.42 -2.68
CA LEU A 12 0.65 -12.55 -3.76
C LEU A 12 -0.41 -11.46 -3.71
N ASP A 13 -0.39 -10.63 -2.66
CA ASP A 13 -1.44 -9.66 -2.36
C ASP A 13 -1.11 -8.22 -2.80
N ILE A 14 -0.02 -8.03 -3.55
CA ILE A 14 0.48 -6.74 -4.06
C ILE A 14 0.29 -6.68 -5.58
N ASP A 15 -0.04 -5.50 -6.10
CA ASP A 15 -0.05 -5.27 -7.55
C ASP A 15 1.35 -5.49 -8.17
N PRO A 16 1.50 -6.33 -9.21
CA PRO A 16 2.81 -6.64 -9.79
C PRO A 16 3.57 -5.42 -10.33
N ASN A 17 2.87 -4.42 -10.89
CA ASN A 17 3.50 -3.22 -11.42
C ASN A 17 4.00 -2.33 -10.28
N PHE A 18 3.19 -2.19 -9.23
CA PHE A 18 3.59 -1.50 -8.01
C PHE A 18 4.81 -2.18 -7.37
N ALA A 19 4.80 -3.52 -7.23
CA ALA A 19 5.95 -4.27 -6.75
C ALA A 19 7.20 -4.01 -7.60
N MET A 20 7.08 -4.06 -8.93
CA MET A 20 8.18 -3.79 -9.85
C MET A 20 8.75 -2.38 -9.69
N MET A 21 7.90 -1.36 -9.55
CA MET A 21 8.34 0.02 -9.29
C MET A 21 9.08 0.13 -7.96
N ARG A 22 8.58 -0.53 -6.91
CA ARG A 22 9.19 -0.49 -5.56
C ARG A 22 10.51 -1.23 -5.47
N ARG A 23 10.72 -2.31 -6.23
CA ARG A 23 12.00 -3.04 -6.30
C ARG A 23 13.18 -2.17 -6.74
N ARG A 24 12.93 -1.08 -7.49
CA ARG A 24 13.98 -0.11 -7.88
C ARG A 24 14.60 0.60 -6.67
N TYR A 25 13.82 0.77 -5.61
CA TYR A 25 14.19 1.53 -4.42
C TYR A 25 14.27 0.67 -3.16
N CYS A 26 13.86 -0.59 -3.23
CA CYS A 26 13.92 -1.54 -2.11
C CYS A 26 14.64 -2.82 -2.57
N PRO A 27 15.99 -2.88 -2.45
CA PRO A 27 16.74 -4.07 -2.77
C PRO A 27 16.35 -5.24 -1.86
N GLN A 28 16.46 -6.46 -2.37
CA GLN A 28 16.03 -7.69 -1.66
C GLN A 28 16.84 -7.96 -0.38
N THR A 29 18.10 -7.51 -0.35
CA THR A 29 19.02 -7.61 0.79
C THR A 29 19.59 -6.22 1.09
N GLY A 30 19.47 -5.77 2.34
CA GLY A 30 19.77 -4.38 2.72
C GLY A 30 18.63 -3.40 2.40
N GLY A 31 18.78 -2.12 2.75
CA GLY A 31 17.79 -1.07 2.42
C GLY A 31 16.55 -1.00 3.34
N GLY A 32 16.61 -1.60 4.53
CA GLY A 32 15.51 -1.60 5.51
C GLY A 32 15.11 -0.23 6.07
N ASP A 33 15.91 0.80 5.78
CA ASP A 33 15.74 2.17 6.28
C ASP A 33 15.20 3.14 5.21
N ILE A 34 14.88 2.65 4.01
CA ILE A 34 14.30 3.48 2.95
C ILE A 34 12.82 3.70 3.27
N LEU A 35 12.53 4.88 3.82
CA LEU A 35 11.17 5.34 4.06
C LEU A 35 10.50 5.63 2.71
N SER A 36 9.40 4.94 2.44
CA SER A 36 8.49 5.25 1.32
C SER A 36 7.21 5.88 1.86
N SER A 37 6.63 6.81 1.12
CA SER A 37 5.29 7.29 1.45
C SER A 37 4.28 6.14 1.43
N LEU A 38 3.36 6.14 2.40
CA LEU A 38 2.22 5.22 2.44
C LEU A 38 1.17 5.58 1.39
N ASP A 39 1.14 6.85 0.97
CA ASP A 39 0.33 7.37 -0.12
C ASP A 39 1.17 8.34 -0.96
N GLU A 40 1.41 8.04 -2.23
CA GLU A 40 2.21 8.89 -3.11
C GLU A 40 1.47 10.14 -3.59
N LEU A 41 0.13 10.08 -3.65
CA LEU A 41 -0.70 11.19 -4.10
C LEU A 41 -0.77 12.28 -3.03
N THR A 42 -0.99 11.87 -1.78
CA THR A 42 -1.15 12.82 -0.67
C THR A 42 -0.37 12.42 0.59
N PRO A 43 0.97 12.47 0.58
CA PRO A 43 1.84 11.96 1.65
C PRO A 43 1.54 12.50 3.06
N ASN A 44 1.03 13.74 3.14
CA ASN A 44 0.80 14.47 4.38
C ASN A 44 -0.66 14.89 4.56
N VAL A 45 -1.59 14.33 3.78
CA VAL A 45 -3.02 14.64 3.88
C VAL A 45 -3.76 13.44 4.45
N PHE A 46 -4.67 13.70 5.37
CA PHE A 46 -5.60 12.69 5.83
C PHE A 46 -6.81 12.62 4.90
N ASP A 47 -6.77 11.69 3.96
CA ASP A 47 -7.87 11.39 3.04
C ASP A 47 -8.04 9.88 2.80
N ASN A 48 -8.83 9.51 1.79
CA ASN A 48 -9.17 8.11 1.50
C ASN A 48 -8.21 7.42 0.53
N ASN A 49 -7.19 8.10 0.01
CA ASN A 49 -6.25 7.50 -0.94
C ASN A 49 -5.51 6.31 -0.31
N TYR A 50 -5.23 6.36 1.00
CA TYR A 50 -4.73 5.20 1.75
C TYR A 50 -5.58 3.93 1.53
N PHE A 51 -6.90 4.03 1.68
CA PHE A 51 -7.80 2.89 1.56
C PHE A 51 -7.96 2.42 0.11
N ARG A 52 -7.89 3.35 -0.86
CA ARG A 52 -7.88 3.02 -2.29
C ARG A 52 -6.62 2.25 -2.69
N ASN A 53 -5.46 2.76 -2.29
CA ASN A 53 -4.17 2.12 -2.53
C ASN A 53 -4.14 0.73 -1.87
N LEU A 54 -4.73 0.57 -0.68
CA LEU A 54 -4.86 -0.72 -0.02
C LEU A 54 -5.73 -1.72 -0.81
N GLN A 55 -6.85 -1.28 -1.36
CA GLN A 55 -7.71 -2.12 -2.23
C GLN A 55 -7.00 -2.53 -3.52
N ASN A 56 -6.21 -1.63 -4.09
CA ASN A 56 -5.41 -1.87 -5.28
C ASN A 56 -4.15 -2.70 -5.01
N GLY A 57 -3.78 -2.93 -3.75
CA GLY A 57 -2.53 -3.61 -3.41
C GLY A 57 -1.27 -2.75 -3.58
N GLU A 58 -1.43 -1.43 -3.59
CA GLU A 58 -0.39 -0.39 -3.77
C GLU A 58 0.16 0.13 -2.43
N ILE A 59 0.15 -0.71 -1.40
CA ILE A 59 0.66 -0.38 -0.07
C ILE A 59 1.70 -1.40 0.38
N LEU A 60 2.73 -0.97 1.11
CA LEU A 60 3.83 -1.82 1.58
C LEU A 60 3.69 -2.31 3.02
N VAL A 61 2.81 -1.71 3.82
CA VAL A 61 2.55 -2.15 5.20
C VAL A 61 1.84 -3.50 5.21
N GLY A 62 2.38 -4.40 6.03
CA GLY A 62 1.89 -5.76 6.24
C GLY A 62 0.58 -5.83 7.03
N PHE A 63 -0.49 -5.25 6.52
CA PHE A 63 -1.84 -5.71 6.89
C PHE A 63 -2.21 -6.85 5.96
N ARG A 64 -2.35 -8.05 6.51
CA ARG A 64 -2.87 -9.21 5.78
C ARG A 64 -4.32 -8.88 5.39
N ARG A 65 -4.61 -8.74 4.09
CA ARG A 65 -5.87 -8.27 3.51
C ARG A 65 -7.15 -9.02 3.97
N ARG A 66 -7.04 -10.11 4.74
CA ARG A 66 -8.21 -10.83 5.28
C ARG A 66 -9.09 -9.98 6.21
N HIS A 67 -8.53 -9.00 6.92
CA HIS A 67 -9.32 -8.21 7.88
C HIS A 67 -10.03 -6.98 7.25
N ASP A 68 -9.57 -6.51 6.09
CA ASP A 68 -10.08 -5.28 5.43
C ASP A 68 -11.08 -5.53 4.28
N GLN A 69 -11.41 -6.78 3.97
CA GLN A 69 -12.42 -7.09 2.93
C GLN A 69 -13.82 -6.49 3.23
N ASN A 70 -14.04 -5.96 4.45
CA ASN A 70 -15.31 -5.36 4.87
C ASN A 70 -15.39 -3.84 4.70
N VAL A 71 -14.33 -3.15 4.30
CA VAL A 71 -14.47 -1.76 3.86
C VAL A 71 -15.05 -1.77 2.45
N SER A 72 -16.38 -1.74 2.38
CA SER A 72 -17.10 -1.75 1.11
C SER A 72 -16.60 -0.64 0.19
N TYR A 73 -16.40 -0.95 -1.09
CA TYR A 73 -16.21 0.07 -2.14
C TYR A 73 -17.29 1.14 -2.09
N ARG A 74 -18.50 0.81 -1.62
CA ARG A 74 -19.56 1.81 -1.37
C ARG A 74 -19.15 2.83 -0.32
N THR A 75 -18.52 2.41 0.77
CA THR A 75 -18.05 3.32 1.82
C THR A 75 -16.91 4.20 1.31
N ILE A 76 -15.89 3.63 0.65
CA ILE A 76 -14.78 4.43 0.10
C ILE A 76 -15.24 5.39 -0.99
N ASN A 77 -16.12 4.94 -1.89
CA ASN A 77 -16.66 5.80 -2.93
C ASN A 77 -17.56 6.88 -2.35
N TRP A 78 -18.44 6.58 -1.40
CA TRP A 78 -19.30 7.58 -0.77
C TRP A 78 -18.46 8.71 -0.15
N TRP A 79 -17.42 8.37 0.61
CA TRP A 79 -16.55 9.35 1.26
C TRP A 79 -15.71 10.19 0.28
N SER A 80 -15.59 9.78 -0.98
CA SER A 80 -14.93 10.57 -2.02
C SER A 80 -15.80 11.71 -2.59
N TRP A 81 -17.12 11.69 -2.34
CA TRP A 81 -18.05 12.71 -2.84
C TRP A 81 -18.58 13.65 -1.73
N VAL A 82 -18.26 13.37 -0.46
CA VAL A 82 -18.59 14.22 0.70
C VAL A 82 -17.36 14.95 1.28
N LYS A 83 -16.22 14.87 0.59
CA LYS A 83 -15.01 15.67 0.82
C LYS A 83 -14.68 16.45 -0.44
#